data_AF-U6KLZ1-F1
#
_entry.id   AF-U6KLZ1-F1
#
_cell.length_a   1.000
_cell.length_b   1.000
_cell.length_c   1.000
_cell.angle_alpha   90.00
_cell.angle_beta   90.00
_cell.angle_gamma   90.00
#
_symmetry.space_group_name_H-M   'P 1'
#
loop_
_entity.id
_entity.type
_entity.pdbx_description
1 polymer ?
#
loop_
_entity_poly.entity_id
_entity_poly.type
_entity_poly.pdbx_seq_one_letter_code
_entity_poly.pdbx_strand_id
1 'polypeptide(L)'
;MRLLGFIPLSLLGPEANVGNSLFVSFGSAAAAAAARQQQLKQQLQQQLQQQRQQQQQEQKQQQQQTNVETRNALSYFEESKRLLSALILAMDKKQVAAVVSFVPRRGAPVMLGALLPQVNSTKSTTGGPP
;
A
#
# COMPACT_ATOMS: atom_id res chain seq x y z
N MET A 1 6.52 -2.74 4.51
CA MET A 1 5.96 -2.78 5.88
C MET A 1 5.22 -4.10 6.04
N ARG A 2 5.35 -4.78 7.18
CA ARG A 2 4.66 -6.03 7.50
C ARG A 2 3.83 -5.83 8.77
N LEU A 3 2.57 -6.22 8.75
CA LEU A 3 1.70 -6.21 9.92
C LEU A 3 2.07 -7.38 10.85
N LEU A 4 2.30 -7.07 12.12
CA LEU A 4 2.63 -8.07 13.16
C LEU A 4 1.43 -8.37 14.07
N GLY A 5 0.54 -7.40 14.26
CA GLY A 5 -0.66 -7.58 15.09
C GLY A 5 -1.31 -6.25 15.46
N PHE A 6 -2.24 -6.32 16.42
CA PHE A 6 -2.95 -5.16 16.95
C PHE A 6 -2.81 -5.10 18.46
N ILE A 7 -2.65 -3.89 19.00
CA ILE A 7 -2.59 -3.65 20.45
C ILE A 7 -3.57 -2.54 20.84
N PRO A 8 -4.19 -2.58 22.03
CA PRO A 8 -4.98 -1.47 22.54
C PRO A 8 -4.16 -0.17 22.62
N LEU A 9 -4.77 0.95 22.24
CA LEU A 9 -4.12 2.27 22.32
C LEU A 9 -3.73 2.64 23.76
N SER A 10 -4.46 2.13 24.75
CA SER A 10 -4.14 2.34 26.18
C SER A 10 -2.81 1.73 26.63
N LEU A 11 -2.26 0.76 25.87
CA LEU A 11 -0.94 0.17 26.16
C LEU A 11 0.21 0.96 25.52
N LEU A 12 -0.09 1.92 24.63
CA LEU A 12 0.92 2.78 24.04
C LEU A 12 1.18 3.98 24.96
N GLY A 13 2.17 3.81 25.84
CA GLY A 13 2.68 4.90 26.66
C GLY A 13 3.58 5.87 25.86
N PRO A 14 3.84 7.08 26.40
CA PRO A 14 4.73 8.06 25.78
C PRO A 14 6.16 7.52 25.58
N GLU A 15 6.59 6.58 26.42
CA GLU A 15 7.88 5.88 26.34
C GLU A 15 8.07 5.11 25.02
N ALA A 16 6.98 4.72 24.35
CA ALA A 16 7.02 4.02 23.08
C ALA A 16 7.45 4.94 21.91
N ASN A 17 7.48 6.26 22.12
CA ASN A 17 7.80 7.22 21.09
C ASN A 17 9.31 7.50 21.02
N VAL A 18 10.01 6.70 20.23
CA VAL A 18 11.48 6.77 20.06
C VAL A 18 11.94 7.69 18.91
N GLY A 19 11.02 8.45 18.28
CA GLY A 19 11.38 9.34 17.17
C GLY A 19 10.22 10.18 16.64
N ASN A 20 10.44 10.83 15.51
CA ASN A 20 9.38 11.63 14.89
C ASN A 20 8.29 10.71 14.32
N SER A 21 7.02 11.04 14.63
CA SER A 21 5.87 10.36 14.06
C SER A 21 5.77 10.66 12.55
N LEU A 22 5.55 9.61 11.77
CA LEU A 22 5.38 9.70 10.31
C LEU A 22 3.91 9.46 9.95
N PHE A 23 3.42 10.23 8.98
CA PHE A 23 2.09 9.98 8.42
C PHE A 23 2.17 8.89 7.36
N VAL A 24 1.35 7.85 7.50
CA VAL A 24 1.26 6.74 6.55
C VAL A 24 -0.06 6.83 5.81
N SER A 25 0.01 6.90 4.47
CA SER A 25 -1.14 6.89 3.57
C SER A 25 -0.99 5.80 2.52
N PHE A 26 -2.03 5.60 1.72
CA PHE A 26 -1.95 4.74 0.54
C PHE A 26 -0.85 5.25 -0.40
N GLY A 27 -0.10 4.33 -1.02
CA GLY A 27 0.87 4.69 -2.04
C GLY A 27 0.19 5.41 -3.21
N SER A 28 0.90 6.23 -3.98
CA SER A 28 0.31 6.87 -5.16
C SER A 28 0.10 5.85 -6.28
N ALA A 29 -0.95 6.02 -7.09
CA ALA A 29 -1.17 5.22 -8.30
C ALA A 29 0.06 5.26 -9.24
N ALA A 30 0.79 6.38 -9.23
CA ALA A 30 2.06 6.56 -9.96
C ALA A 30 3.17 5.63 -9.45
N ALA A 31 3.30 5.41 -8.14
CA ALA A 31 4.28 4.48 -7.59
C ALA A 31 3.94 3.01 -7.92
N ALA A 32 2.65 2.66 -7.89
CA ALA A 32 2.18 1.34 -8.31
C ALA A 32 2.40 1.10 -9.82
N ALA A 33 2.17 2.12 -10.64
CA ALA A 33 2.46 2.08 -12.09
C ALA A 33 3.97 1.95 -12.38
N ALA A 34 4.81 2.67 -11.63
CA ALA A 34 6.28 2.62 -11.79
C ALA A 34 6.87 1.25 -11.40
N ALA A 35 6.41 0.65 -10.29
CA ALA A 35 6.82 -0.70 -9.89
C ALA A 35 6.46 -1.74 -10.97
N ARG A 36 5.30 -1.58 -11.62
CA ARG A 36 4.88 -2.47 -12.72
C ARG A 36 5.63 -2.24 -14.01
N GLN A 37 5.99 -1.00 -14.37
CA GLN A 37 6.86 -0.78 -15.53
C GLN A 37 8.20 -1.53 -15.38
N GLN A 38 8.74 -1.62 -14.16
CA GLN A 38 9.95 -2.40 -13.91
C GLN A 38 9.71 -3.91 -14.01
N GLN A 39 8.59 -4.43 -13.48
CA GLN A 39 8.23 -5.84 -13.62
C GLN A 39 7.96 -6.24 -15.07
N LEU A 40 7.24 -5.40 -15.83
CA LEU A 40 6.99 -5.59 -17.26
C LEU A 40 8.29 -5.56 -18.06
N LYS A 41 9.22 -4.64 -17.75
CA LYS A 41 10.55 -4.65 -18.39
C LYS A 41 11.30 -5.95 -18.12
N GLN A 42 11.24 -6.49 -16.90
CA GLN A 42 11.88 -7.77 -16.57
C GLN A 42 11.22 -8.95 -17.30
N GLN A 43 9.88 -9.00 -17.36
CA GLN A 43 9.16 -10.02 -18.11
C GLN A 43 9.42 -9.92 -19.61
N LEU A 44 9.39 -8.72 -20.20
CA LEU A 44 9.71 -8.51 -21.61
C LEU A 44 11.15 -8.94 -21.94
N GLN A 45 12.09 -8.68 -21.02
CA GLN A 45 13.48 -9.10 -21.19
C GLN A 45 13.63 -10.63 -21.12
N GLN A 46 12.87 -11.32 -20.26
CA GLN A 46 12.78 -12.79 -20.24
C GLN A 46 12.09 -13.33 -21.51
N GLN A 47 11.05 -12.66 -21.99
CA GLN A 47 10.31 -13.09 -23.18
C GLN A 47 11.15 -12.91 -24.46
N LEU A 48 11.94 -11.84 -24.57
CA LEU A 48 12.90 -11.64 -25.67
C LEU A 48 14.05 -12.67 -25.64
N GLN A 49 14.44 -13.14 -24.46
CA GLN A 49 15.37 -14.27 -24.34
C GLN A 49 14.74 -15.58 -24.82
N GLN A 50 13.45 -15.81 -24.57
CA GLN A 50 12.72 -16.99 -25.05
C GLN A 50 12.33 -16.91 -26.55
N GLN A 51 11.99 -15.73 -27.07
CA GLN A 51 11.66 -15.51 -28.49
C GLN A 51 12.86 -15.74 -29.42
N ARG A 52 14.10 -15.61 -28.92
CA ARG A 52 15.29 -16.03 -29.70
C ARG A 52 15.37 -17.54 -29.92
N GLN A 53 14.56 -18.36 -29.23
CA GLN A 53 14.52 -19.81 -29.43
C GLN A 53 13.26 -20.33 -30.16
N GLN A 54 12.19 -19.55 -30.35
CA GLN A 54 10.98 -20.03 -31.04
C GLN A 54 10.38 -18.94 -31.93
N GLN A 55 10.89 -18.86 -33.17
CA GLN A 55 10.14 -18.27 -34.28
C GLN A 55 9.22 -19.33 -34.87
N GLN A 56 7.94 -19.26 -34.56
CA GLN A 56 6.82 -19.22 -35.52
C GLN A 56 5.50 -19.58 -34.80
N GLN A 57 4.47 -18.79 -35.14
CA GLN A 57 3.05 -18.95 -34.77
C GLN A 57 2.71 -18.66 -33.31
N GLU A 58 2.29 -17.41 -33.04
CA GLU A 58 1.03 -17.08 -32.33
C GLU A 58 1.01 -15.60 -31.94
N GLN A 59 0.77 -14.73 -32.92
CA GLN A 59 0.91 -13.28 -32.76
C GLN A 59 -0.43 -12.54 -32.52
N LYS A 60 -1.51 -13.21 -32.09
CA LYS A 60 -2.82 -12.54 -31.93
C LYS A 60 -3.54 -12.67 -30.59
N GLN A 61 -3.00 -13.35 -29.57
CA GLN A 61 -3.62 -13.38 -28.23
C GLN A 61 -3.02 -12.39 -27.22
N GLN A 62 -1.81 -11.85 -27.46
CA GLN A 62 -1.10 -11.09 -26.42
C GLN A 62 -1.61 -9.64 -26.21
N GLN A 63 -2.32 -9.04 -27.17
CA GLN A 63 -2.77 -7.64 -27.02
C GLN A 63 -4.04 -7.48 -26.15
N GLN A 64 -4.84 -8.53 -26.00
CA GLN A 64 -5.99 -8.50 -25.08
C GLN A 64 -5.57 -8.77 -23.63
N GLN A 65 -4.58 -9.62 -23.38
CA GLN A 65 -4.08 -9.86 -22.02
C GLN A 65 -3.46 -8.60 -21.39
N THR A 66 -2.68 -7.82 -22.14
CA THR A 66 -2.09 -6.59 -21.61
C THR A 66 -3.15 -5.56 -21.21
N ASN A 67 -4.28 -5.50 -21.93
CA ASN A 67 -5.37 -4.56 -21.62
C ASN A 67 -6.22 -5.03 -20.41
N VAL A 68 -6.39 -6.35 -20.24
CA VAL A 68 -7.04 -6.94 -19.05
C VAL A 68 -6.18 -6.77 -17.80
N GLU A 69 -4.86 -6.96 -17.90
CA GLU A 69 -3.91 -6.75 -16.79
C GLU A 69 -3.82 -5.28 -16.36
N THR A 70 -3.89 -4.35 -17.31
CA THR A 70 -3.91 -2.90 -17.03
C THR A 70 -5.22 -2.46 -16.35
N ARG A 71 -6.34 -3.14 -16.60
CA ARG A 71 -7.62 -2.88 -15.91
C ARG A 71 -7.62 -3.45 -14.48
N ASN A 72 -7.09 -4.66 -14.30
CA ASN A 72 -6.92 -5.30 -12.98
C ASN A 72 -6.01 -4.50 -12.04
N ALA A 73 -5.00 -3.86 -12.62
CA ALA A 73 -4.06 -3.01 -11.94
C ALA A 73 -4.66 -1.80 -11.20
N LEU A 74 -5.63 -1.13 -11.82
CA LEU A 74 -6.35 0.00 -11.22
C LEU A 74 -7.37 -0.49 -10.19
N SER A 75 -7.98 -1.66 -10.42
CA SER A 75 -8.88 -2.25 -9.43
C SER A 75 -8.15 -2.68 -8.16
N TYR A 76 -6.94 -3.27 -8.25
CA TYR A 76 -6.11 -3.57 -7.06
C TYR A 76 -5.77 -2.30 -6.25
N PHE A 77 -5.60 -1.17 -6.93
CA PHE A 77 -5.31 0.11 -6.27
C PHE A 77 -6.53 0.65 -5.51
N GLU A 78 -7.69 0.71 -6.17
CA GLU A 78 -8.95 1.13 -5.56
C GLU A 78 -9.35 0.20 -4.40
N GLU A 79 -9.14 -1.10 -4.56
CA GLU A 79 -9.38 -2.09 -3.52
C GLU A 79 -8.43 -1.91 -2.33
N SER A 80 -7.15 -1.62 -2.58
CA SER A 80 -6.18 -1.31 -1.51
C SER A 80 -6.56 -0.06 -0.73
N LYS A 81 -7.06 0.98 -1.41
CA LYS A 81 -7.56 2.20 -0.76
C LYS A 81 -8.77 1.90 0.12
N ARG A 82 -9.76 1.16 -0.40
CA ARG A 82 -10.95 0.73 0.35
C ARG A 82 -10.56 -0.10 1.58
N LEU A 83 -9.65 -1.06 1.41
CA LEU A 83 -9.16 -1.91 2.49
C LEU A 83 -8.47 -1.08 3.58
N LEU A 84 -7.59 -0.16 3.20
CA LEU A 84 -6.90 0.71 4.16
C LEU A 84 -7.89 1.61 4.91
N SER A 85 -8.87 2.20 4.22
CA SER A 85 -9.91 3.00 4.87
C SER A 85 -10.74 2.18 5.85
N ALA A 86 -11.17 0.97 5.46
CA ALA A 86 -11.90 0.07 6.34
C ALA A 86 -11.07 -0.33 7.56
N LEU A 87 -9.78 -0.59 7.38
CA LEU A 87 -8.85 -0.90 8.47
C LEU A 87 -8.73 0.25 9.45
N ILE A 88 -8.55 1.49 8.97
CA ILE A 88 -8.45 2.68 9.83
C ILE A 88 -9.73 2.84 10.66
N LEU A 89 -10.91 2.73 10.04
CA LEU A 89 -12.19 2.81 10.74
C LEU A 89 -12.37 1.70 11.78
N ALA A 90 -11.96 0.47 11.45
CA ALA A 90 -12.03 -0.66 12.38
C ALA A 90 -11.08 -0.49 13.56
N MET A 91 -9.87 0.04 13.32
CA MET A 91 -8.88 0.33 14.35
C MET A 91 -9.36 1.44 15.29
N ASP A 92 -9.93 2.51 14.73
CA ASP A 92 -10.52 3.62 15.49
C ASP A 92 -11.69 3.12 16.36
N LYS A 93 -12.63 2.38 15.78
CA LYS A 93 -13.78 1.83 16.52
C LYS A 93 -13.36 0.91 17.67
N LYS A 94 -12.30 0.11 17.47
CA LYS A 94 -11.78 -0.82 18.48
C LYS A 94 -10.75 -0.20 19.42
N GLN A 95 -10.37 1.07 19.20
CA GLN A 95 -9.33 1.76 19.96
C GLN A 95 -8.01 0.96 20.00
N VAL A 96 -7.56 0.50 18.83
CA VAL A 96 -6.31 -0.28 18.67
C VAL A 96 -5.33 0.39 17.70
N ALA A 97 -4.04 0.17 17.91
CA ALA A 97 -2.98 0.46 16.97
C ALA A 97 -2.52 -0.83 16.26
N ALA A 98 -2.02 -0.68 15.03
CA ALA A 98 -1.42 -1.78 14.27
C ALA A 98 0.09 -1.80 14.49
N VAL A 99 0.62 -2.89 15.03
CA VAL A 99 2.07 -3.08 15.21
C VAL A 99 2.66 -3.56 13.90
N VAL A 100 3.69 -2.87 13.42
CA VAL A 100 4.32 -3.14 12.12
C VAL A 100 5.83 -3.26 12.25
N SER A 101 6.42 -4.10 11.40
CA SER A 101 7.84 -4.03 11.08
C SER A 101 8.05 -3.39 9.72
N PHE A 102 9.05 -2.52 9.60
CA PHE A 102 9.39 -1.90 8.32
C PHE A 102 10.88 -1.65 8.18
N VAL A 103 11.34 -1.60 6.94
CA VAL A 103 12.69 -1.19 6.57
C VAL A 103 12.54 0.08 5.76
N PRO A 104 13.02 1.25 6.23
CA PRO A 104 12.73 2.53 5.59
C PRO A 104 13.39 2.68 4.22
N ARG A 105 14.57 2.09 4.03
CA ARG A 105 15.30 2.05 2.75
C ARG A 105 16.19 0.81 2.68
N ARG A 106 16.57 0.39 1.47
CA ARG A 106 17.49 -0.74 1.27
C ARG A 106 18.80 -0.50 2.04
N GLY A 107 19.23 -1.48 2.83
CA GLY A 107 20.43 -1.40 3.67
C GLY A 107 20.22 -0.76 5.05
N ALA A 108 19.04 -0.24 5.37
CA ALA A 108 18.71 0.21 6.72
C ALA A 108 18.30 -1.00 7.62
N PRO A 109 18.46 -0.89 8.95
CA PRO A 109 17.96 -1.90 9.87
C PRO A 109 16.43 -2.00 9.85
N VAL A 110 15.92 -3.15 10.29
CA VAL A 110 14.49 -3.35 10.52
C VAL A 110 14.06 -2.53 11.74
N MET A 111 12.98 -1.78 11.58
CA MET A 111 12.36 -0.98 12.65
C MET A 111 11.00 -1.54 13.01
N LEU A 112 10.62 -1.41 14.28
CA LEU A 112 9.28 -1.65 14.77
C LEU A 112 8.56 -0.31 14.93
N GLY A 113 7.26 -0.29 14.63
CA GLY A 113 6.43 0.89 14.82
C GLY A 113 4.99 0.52 15.14
N ALA A 114 4.24 1.48 15.67
CA ALA A 114 2.81 1.38 15.87
C ALA A 114 2.11 2.40 14.96
N LEU A 115 1.16 1.94 14.15
CA LEU A 115 0.31 2.79 13.34
C LEU A 115 -0.95 3.12 14.14
N LEU A 116 -1.16 4.40 14.42
CA LEU A 116 -2.37 4.89 15.06
C LEU A 116 -3.40 5.25 13.97
N PRO A 117 -4.69 4.92 14.16
CA PRO A 117 -5.72 5.34 13.22
C PRO A 117 -5.86 6.87 13.24
N GLN A 118 -5.96 7.47 12.07
CA GLN A 118 -6.22 8.90 11.91
C GLN A 118 -7.49 9.06 11.06
N VAL A 119 -8.60 9.41 11.71
CA VAL A 119 -9.88 9.68 11.06
C VAL A 119 -10.07 11.18 10.93
N ASN A 120 -10.39 11.66 9.73
CA ASN A 120 -10.73 13.07 9.52
C ASN A 120 -12.01 13.39 10.32
N SER A 121 -11.84 14.02 11.46
CA SER A 121 -12.96 14.59 12.20
C SER A 121 -13.35 15.88 11.52
N THR A 122 -14.30 15.82 10.59
CA THR A 122 -15.07 17.01 10.20
C THR A 122 -15.94 17.41 11.38
N LYS A 123 -15.34 17.98 12.43
CA LYS A 123 -16.10 18.77 13.39
C LYS A 123 -16.58 19.99 12.62
N SER A 124 -17.83 19.91 12.17
CA SER A 124 -18.61 21.02 11.66
C SER A 124 -18.61 22.11 12.73
N THR A 125 -17.83 23.17 12.52
CA THR A 125 -17.92 24.41 13.28
C THR A 125 -19.20 25.12 12.83
N THR A 126 -20.36 24.55 13.15
CA THR A 126 -21.67 25.18 12.95
C THR A 126 -22.43 25.13 14.26
N GLY A 127 -22.50 26.28 14.93
CA GLY A 127 -23.27 26.53 16.16
C GLY A 127 -22.36 26.96 17.31
N GLY A 128 -22.37 28.21 17.80
CA GLY A 128 -23.44 29.19 17.70
C GLY A 128 -23.11 30.60 18.28
N PRO A 129 -24.13 31.49 18.32
CA PRO A 129 -24.08 32.98 18.31
C PRO A 129 -24.52 33.59 19.68
N PRO A 130 -24.79 34.91 19.90
CA PRO A 130 -24.80 36.12 19.04
C PRO A 130 -23.59 37.05 19.16
#